data_AF-A0A2E1Q9G4-F1
#
_entry.id   AF-A0A2E1Q9G4-F1
#
_cell.length_a   1.000
_cell.length_b   1.000
_cell.length_c   1.000
_cell.angle_alpha   90.00
_cell.angle_beta   90.00
_cell.angle_gamma   90.00
#
_symmetry.space_group_name_H-M   'P 1'
#
loop_
_entity.id
_entity.type
_entity.pdbx_description
1 polymer ?
#
loop_
_entity_poly.entity_id
_entity_poly.type
_entity_poly.pdbx_seq_one_letter_code
_entity_poly.pdbx_strand_id
1 'polypeptide(L)'
;MYLSSKISFSSNKKIYKYLSNEFIEQNRVVKEEHCFDCNLSIFDKNRFEYNKLEKFIKIQKIVLKKHKKDGNYDAENIVKSSIMLMEDFRNEFNQWFSKNQN
;
A
#
# COMPACT_ATOMS: atom_id res chain seq x y z
N MET A 1 1.04 -1.65 -1.70
CA MET A 1 1.94 -0.80 -2.53
C MET A 1 2.65 0.26 -1.72
N TYR A 2 3.98 0.17 -1.62
CA TYR A 2 4.83 1.28 -1.18
C TYR A 2 5.94 1.44 -2.22
N LEU A 3 6.26 2.69 -2.56
CA LEU A 3 7.21 3.05 -3.60
C LEU A 3 8.60 3.25 -2.98
N SER A 4 9.59 2.62 -3.59
CA SER A 4 11.01 2.89 -3.44
C SER A 4 11.52 3.48 -4.75
N SER A 5 12.44 4.45 -4.71
CA SER A 5 13.07 4.92 -5.95
C SER A 5 14.41 4.22 -6.17
N LYS A 6 14.69 3.92 -7.43
CA LYS A 6 16.07 3.86 -7.92
C LYS A 6 16.18 4.94 -8.99
N ILE A 7 16.90 6.01 -8.69
CA ILE A 7 17.11 7.10 -9.63
C ILE A 7 18.22 6.67 -10.59
N SER A 8 17.90 6.44 -11.86
CA SER A 8 18.89 6.26 -12.92
C SER A 8 19.09 7.60 -13.64
N PHE A 9 20.25 8.24 -13.45
CA PHE A 9 20.59 9.56 -14.00
C PHE A 9 20.99 9.52 -15.49
N SER A 10 20.14 9.04 -16.38
CA SER A 10 20.43 9.09 -17.83
C SER A 10 19.44 9.90 -18.68
N SER A 11 18.41 10.50 -18.09
CA SER A 11 17.47 11.47 -18.72
C SER A 11 16.40 11.84 -17.67
N ASN A 12 15.48 12.78 -17.96
CA ASN A 12 14.38 13.25 -17.07
C ASN A 12 13.36 12.16 -16.64
N LYS A 13 13.77 10.90 -16.57
CA LYS A 13 12.97 9.71 -16.29
C LYS A 13 13.23 9.26 -14.85
N LYS A 14 12.19 9.32 -14.01
CA LYS A 14 12.20 8.67 -12.69
C LYS A 14 11.65 7.26 -12.82
N ILE A 15 12.38 6.28 -12.30
CA ILE A 15 11.91 4.90 -12.18
C ILE A 15 11.53 4.67 -10.72
N TYR A 16 10.24 4.45 -10.48
CA TYR A 16 9.74 4.05 -9.18
C TYR A 16 9.58 2.54 -9.16
N LYS A 17 10.10 1.88 -8.13
CA LYS A 17 9.86 0.46 -7.87
C LYS A 17 8.93 0.30 -6.68
N TYR A 18 7.86 -0.45 -6.81
CA TYR A 18 6.91 -0.63 -5.71
C TYR A 18 6.52 -2.09 -5.52
N LEU A 19 6.24 -2.46 -4.27
CA LEU A 19 5.64 -3.76 -3.99
C LEU A 19 4.16 -3.75 -4.36
N SER A 20 3.79 -4.44 -5.41
CA SER A 20 2.39 -4.56 -5.81
C SER A 20 1.59 -5.43 -4.83
N ASN A 21 0.25 -5.40 -4.97
CA ASN A 21 -0.63 -6.32 -4.26
C ASN A 21 -0.79 -7.66 -5.00
N GLU A 22 0.01 -7.89 -6.05
CA GLU A 22 0.11 -9.19 -6.71
C GLU A 22 1.15 -10.04 -5.98
N PHE A 23 0.84 -11.32 -5.85
CA PHE A 23 1.68 -12.31 -5.21
C PHE A 23 2.12 -13.33 -6.25
N ILE A 24 3.40 -13.68 -6.22
CA ILE A 24 3.93 -14.89 -6.85
C ILE A 24 4.38 -15.78 -5.70
N GLU A 25 3.74 -16.95 -5.58
CA GLU A 25 3.85 -17.83 -4.43
C GLU A 25 3.51 -17.11 -3.11
N GLN A 26 4.51 -16.86 -2.25
CA GLN A 26 4.37 -16.18 -0.97
C GLN A 26 4.95 -14.76 -0.96
N ASN A 27 5.53 -14.32 -2.09
CA ASN A 27 6.23 -13.05 -2.18
C ASN A 27 5.44 -12.03 -2.99
N ARG A 28 5.45 -10.78 -2.53
CA ARG A 28 4.86 -9.65 -3.27
C ARG A 28 5.72 -9.32 -4.50
N VAL A 29 5.07 -9.11 -5.63
CA VAL A 29 5.74 -8.76 -6.89
C VAL A 29 6.22 -7.31 -6.83
N VAL A 30 7.51 -7.08 -7.09
CA VAL A 30 8.06 -5.74 -7.34
C VAL A 30 7.71 -5.32 -8.76
N LYS A 31 7.01 -4.20 -8.91
CA LYS A 31 6.70 -3.58 -10.19
C LYS A 31 7.46 -2.29 -10.37
N GLU A 32 7.65 -1.89 -11.62
CA GLU A 32 8.29 -0.63 -11.99
C GLU A 32 7.27 0.30 -12.65
N GLU A 33 7.26 1.57 -12.24
CA GLU A 33 6.51 2.65 -12.87
C GLU A 33 7.52 3.64 -13.44
N HIS A 34 7.46 3.84 -14.76
CA HIS A 34 8.22 4.88 -15.42
C HIS A 34 7.42 6.15 -15.42
N CYS A 35 8.01 7.21 -14.92
CA CYS A 35 7.35 8.49 -14.85
C CYS A 35 8.26 9.55 -15.47
N PHE A 36 7.75 10.15 -16.53
CA PHE A 36 8.35 11.25 -17.26
C PHE A 36 7.77 12.55 -16.69
N ASP A 37 8.62 13.52 -16.37
CA ASP A 37 8.23 14.86 -15.89
C ASP A 37 7.39 14.93 -14.59
N CYS A 38 7.55 13.96 -13.68
CA CYS A 38 6.90 14.04 -12.37
C CYS A 38 7.62 14.99 -11.41
N ASN A 39 6.93 16.10 -11.11
CA ASN A 39 7.28 17.02 -10.04
C ASN A 39 7.02 16.44 -8.64
N LEU A 40 6.18 15.40 -8.52
CA LEU A 40 5.89 14.77 -7.23
C LEU A 40 7.12 14.02 -6.68
N SER A 41 7.44 14.29 -5.43
CA SER A 41 8.45 13.51 -4.70
C SER A 41 7.93 12.09 -4.43
N ILE A 42 8.85 11.17 -4.15
CA ILE A 42 8.50 9.81 -3.72
C ILE A 42 7.69 9.87 -2.41
N PHE A 43 8.06 10.81 -1.55
CA PHE A 43 7.39 11.05 -0.29
C PHE A 43 5.92 11.42 -0.51
N ASP A 44 5.63 12.33 -1.43
CA ASP A 44 4.25 12.73 -1.77
C ASP A 44 3.47 11.55 -2.35
N LYS A 45 4.06 10.80 -3.30
CA LYS A 45 3.41 9.61 -3.87
C LYS A 45 3.09 8.58 -2.79
N ASN A 46 4.04 8.26 -1.91
CA ASN A 46 3.80 7.35 -0.80
C ASN A 46 2.73 7.87 0.15
N ARG A 47 2.67 9.19 0.41
CA ARG A 47 1.62 9.80 1.22
C ARG A 47 0.23 9.63 0.58
N PHE A 48 0.12 9.78 -0.74
CA PHE A 48 -1.14 9.52 -1.45
C PHE A 48 -1.59 8.06 -1.33
N GLU A 49 -0.68 7.10 -1.52
CA GLU A 49 -1.00 5.68 -1.38
C GLU A 49 -1.34 5.30 0.07
N TYR A 50 -0.64 5.86 1.05
CA TYR A 50 -0.98 5.70 2.47
C TYR A 50 -2.39 6.19 2.79
N ASN A 51 -2.78 7.36 2.27
CA ASN A 51 -4.14 7.89 2.45
C ASN A 51 -5.21 6.99 1.82
N LYS A 52 -4.92 6.33 0.69
CA LYS A 52 -5.83 5.34 0.08
C LYS A 52 -5.96 4.11 0.98
N LEU A 53 -4.85 3.62 1.52
CA LEU A 53 -4.82 2.49 2.46
C LEU A 53 -5.67 2.77 3.71
N GLU A 54 -5.52 3.94 4.32
CA GLU A 54 -6.32 4.31 5.50
C GLU A 54 -7.83 4.33 5.20
N LYS A 55 -8.21 4.88 4.03
CA LYS A 55 -9.60 4.85 3.58
C LYS A 55 -10.11 3.42 3.38
N PHE A 56 -9.31 2.56 2.77
CA PHE A 56 -9.66 1.15 2.56
C PHE A 56 -9.87 0.41 3.88
N ILE A 57 -8.94 0.53 4.83
CA ILE A 57 -9.05 -0.07 6.17
C ILE A 57 -10.33 0.40 6.87
N LYS A 58 -10.66 1.70 6.77
CA LYS A 58 -11.89 2.26 7.34
C LYS A 58 -13.14 1.61 6.75
N ILE A 59 -13.19 1.42 5.43
CA ILE A 59 -14.31 0.76 4.74
C ILE A 59 -14.41 -0.71 5.19
N GLN A 60 -13.30 -1.45 5.23
CA GLN A 60 -13.30 -2.85 5.66
C GLN A 60 -13.79 -3.03 7.10
N LYS A 61 -13.43 -2.11 8.01
CA LYS A 61 -13.95 -2.10 9.40
C LYS A 61 -15.48 -1.91 9.46
N ILE A 62 -16.07 -1.15 8.54
CA ILE A 62 -17.53 -0.99 8.44
C ILE A 62 -18.17 -2.28 7.93
N VAL A 63 -17.59 -2.89 6.89
CA VAL A 63 -18.05 -4.17 6.32
C VAL A 63 -17.99 -5.29 7.35
N LEU A 64 -16.91 -5.36 8.15
CA LEU A 64 -16.76 -6.31 9.24
C LEU A 64 -17.91 -6.21 10.26
N LYS A 65 -18.26 -4.98 10.68
CA LYS A 65 -19.38 -4.74 11.60
C LYS A 65 -20.71 -5.22 11.02
N LYS A 66 -20.91 -5.06 9.71
CA LYS A 66 -22.10 -5.56 9.02
C LYS A 66 -22.17 -7.09 9.07
N HIS A 67 -21.12 -7.79 8.63
CA HIS A 67 -21.10 -9.25 8.67
C HIS A 67 -21.26 -9.84 10.07
N LYS A 68 -20.67 -9.19 11.08
CA LYS A 68 -20.85 -9.58 12.49
C LYS A 68 -22.31 -9.46 12.94
N LYS A 69 -23.03 -8.42 12.49
CA LYS A 69 -24.46 -8.25 12.79
C LYS A 69 -25.33 -9.28 12.04
N ASP A 70 -24.94 -9.61 10.82
CA ASP A 70 -25.66 -10.56 9.97
C ASP A 70 -25.38 -12.03 10.35
N GLY A 71 -24.50 -12.30 11.32
CA GLY A 71 -24.12 -13.66 11.75
C GLY A 71 -23.33 -14.43 10.69
N ASN A 72 -22.73 -13.74 9.71
CA ASN A 72 -21.96 -14.36 8.65
C ASN A 72 -20.48 -14.48 9.05
N TYR A 73 -20.17 -15.55 9.80
CA TYR A 73 -18.85 -15.77 10.39
C TYR A 73 -17.75 -16.03 9.34
N ASP A 74 -18.06 -16.65 8.20
CA ASP A 74 -17.09 -16.87 7.13
C ASP A 74 -16.65 -15.54 6.51
N ALA A 75 -17.62 -14.69 6.15
CA ALA A 75 -17.34 -13.36 5.64
C ALA A 75 -16.63 -12.49 6.69
N GLU A 76 -17.00 -12.60 7.96
CA GLU A 76 -16.31 -11.93 9.07
C GLU A 76 -14.82 -12.31 9.11
N ASN A 77 -14.51 -13.62 9.08
CA ASN A 77 -13.13 -14.11 9.14
C ASN A 77 -12.31 -13.67 7.93
N ILE A 78 -12.88 -13.70 6.72
CA ILE A 78 -12.21 -13.23 5.49
C ILE A 78 -11.88 -11.74 5.60
N VAL A 79 -12.85 -10.92 5.99
CA VAL A 79 -12.65 -9.47 6.14
C VAL A 79 -11.65 -9.16 7.25
N LYS A 80 -11.68 -9.91 8.36
CA LYS A 80 -10.72 -9.76 9.46
C LYS A 80 -9.28 -10.04 9.01
N SER A 81 -9.05 -11.13 8.30
CA SER A 81 -7.74 -11.45 7.72
C SER A 81 -7.28 -10.38 6.72
N SER A 82 -8.20 -9.87 5.88
CA SER A 82 -7.88 -8.76 4.98
C SER A 82 -7.48 -7.49 5.73
N ILE A 83 -8.15 -7.15 6.84
CA ILE A 83 -7.79 -5.98 7.65
C ILE A 83 -6.40 -6.15 8.27
N MET A 84 -6.08 -7.34 8.80
CA MET A 84 -4.75 -7.62 9.37
C MET A 84 -3.64 -7.37 8.36
N LEU A 85 -3.77 -7.92 7.15
CA LEU A 85 -2.79 -7.70 6.07
C LEU A 85 -2.62 -6.22 5.69
N MET A 86 -3.70 -5.43 5.77
CA MET A 86 -3.65 -3.99 5.46
C MET A 86 -3.03 -3.17 6.59
N GLU A 87 -3.24 -3.56 7.85
CA GLU A 87 -2.58 -2.91 9.00
C GLU A 87 -1.08 -3.25 9.03
N ASP A 88 -0.67 -4.47 8.66
CA ASP A 88 0.75 -4.80 8.46
C ASP A 88 1.36 -3.89 7.39
N PHE A 89 0.63 -3.71 6.29
CA PHE A 89 1.07 -2.85 5.20
C PHE A 89 1.14 -1.36 5.60
N ARG A 90 0.25 -0.92 6.49
CA ARG A 90 0.28 0.41 7.09
C ARG A 90 1.52 0.59 7.97
N ASN A 91 1.91 -0.44 8.71
CA ASN A 91 3.13 -0.41 9.52
C ASN A 91 4.39 -0.30 8.65
N GLU A 92 4.45 -1.00 7.53
CA GLU A 92 5.54 -0.85 6.56
C GLU A 92 5.67 0.59 6.04
N PHE A 93 4.54 1.23 5.72
CA PHE A 93 4.54 2.65 5.35
C PHE A 93 5.06 3.55 6.47
N ASN A 94 4.60 3.35 7.70
CA ASN A 94 5.05 4.14 8.84
C ASN A 94 6.57 4.02 9.03
N GLN A 95 7.11 2.80 8.96
CA GLN A 95 8.54 2.56 9.02
C GLN A 95 9.29 3.26 7.86
N TRP A 96 8.72 3.22 6.65
CA TRP A 96 9.30 3.90 5.50
C TRP A 96 9.33 5.42 5.70
N PHE A 97 8.23 6.03 6.13
CA PHE A 97 8.17 7.48 6.38
C PHE A 97 9.16 7.91 7.46
N SER A 98 9.25 7.17 8.57
CA SER A 98 10.23 7.47 9.63
C SER A 98 11.68 7.42 9.14
N LYS A 99 12.00 6.52 8.20
CA LYS A 99 13.34 6.41 7.60
C LYS A 99 13.65 7.50 6.57
N ASN A 100 12.63 8.10 5.97
CA ASN A 100 12.75 9.02 4.83
C ASN A 100 12.21 10.43 5.17
N GLN A 101 12.12 10.77 6.46
CA GLN A 101 11.65 12.08 6.96
C GLN A 101 12.75 13.15 7.06
N ASN A 102 13.95 12.88 6.52
CA ASN A 102 15.09 13.80 6.51
C ASN A 102 15.26 14.50 5.16
#